data_AF-A0A1H3HF44-F1
#
_entry.id   AF-A0A1H3HF44-F1
#
_cell.length_a   1.000
_cell.length_b   1.000
_cell.length_c   1.000
_cell.angle_alpha   90.00
_cell.angle_beta   90.00
_cell.angle_gamma   90.00
#
_symmetry.space_group_name_H-M   'P 1'
#
loop_
_entity.id
_entity.type
_entity.pdbx_description
1 polymer ?
#
loop_
_entity_poly.entity_id
_entity_poly.type
_entity_poly.pdbx_seq_one_letter_code
_entity_poly.pdbx_strand_id
1 'polypeptide(L)'
;MKTTKLTMTGALVLTAATLFSGCAGITHEPKVDVASLKDITETEFFAALDKVGVSESDADVMEDTSFSFNGNDRDFDVEYNIDAVSEVGNYYSYTRCVDEATAKDLFDYYFDDYDHILDDKDFSGIKSYEVGTNTAYLLIDGRYDDKINNTYTPYHDAIFLKGNMVVIVTAADYDVSIEKEVNTFLDALGYPHP
;
A
#
# COMPACT_ATOMS: atom_id res chain seq x y z
N MET A 1 -43.76 -42.73 30.91
CA MET A 1 -43.64 -41.29 30.57
C MET A 1 -42.24 -40.80 30.94
N LYS A 2 -41.69 -39.94 30.06
CA LYS A 2 -40.41 -39.18 30.11
C LYS A 2 -39.12 -39.97 29.82
N THR A 3 -38.71 -40.14 28.56
CA THR A 3 -37.92 -39.26 27.63
C THR A 3 -36.45 -39.05 27.98
N THR A 4 -35.63 -39.70 27.14
CA THR A 4 -34.21 -39.52 26.79
C THR A 4 -33.83 -38.06 26.51
N LYS A 5 -32.58 -37.65 26.79
CA LYS A 5 -31.83 -36.73 25.92
C LYS A 5 -30.33 -37.02 25.93
N LEU A 6 -29.80 -37.25 24.73
CA LEU A 6 -28.38 -37.13 24.37
C LEU A 6 -27.96 -35.66 24.46
N THR A 7 -26.74 -35.39 24.95
CA THR A 7 -26.05 -34.13 24.76
C THR A 7 -25.26 -34.17 23.45
N MET A 8 -25.57 -33.19 22.61
CA MET A 8 -25.17 -33.04 21.21
C MET A 8 -23.88 -32.21 21.11
N THR A 9 -23.03 -32.63 20.18
CA THR A 9 -21.83 -31.97 19.67
C THR A 9 -22.13 -30.53 19.24
N GLY A 10 -21.42 -29.55 19.80
CA GLY A 10 -21.50 -28.15 19.38
C GLY A 10 -20.39 -27.81 18.40
N ALA A 11 -20.72 -27.73 17.12
CA ALA A 11 -19.87 -27.16 16.09
C ALA A 11 -19.70 -25.65 16.34
N LEU A 12 -18.46 -25.18 16.33
CA LEU A 12 -18.10 -23.76 16.38
C LEU A 12 -18.41 -23.15 15.02
N VAL A 13 -19.48 -22.35 14.93
CA VAL A 13 -19.77 -21.52 13.75
C VAL A 13 -19.09 -20.17 13.98
N LEU A 14 -18.02 -19.88 13.24
CA LEU A 14 -17.56 -18.49 13.08
C LEU A 14 -18.55 -17.77 12.16
N THR A 15 -19.46 -17.01 12.73
CA THR A 15 -20.22 -16.00 11.99
C THR A 15 -19.34 -14.76 11.81
N ALA A 16 -18.88 -14.55 10.57
CA ALA A 16 -18.40 -13.25 10.12
C ALA A 16 -19.57 -12.26 10.19
N ALA A 17 -19.43 -11.23 11.02
CA ALA A 17 -20.40 -10.15 11.12
C ALA A 17 -19.97 -9.00 10.20
N THR A 18 -20.35 -9.06 8.92
CA THR A 18 -20.40 -7.86 8.07
C THR A 18 -21.78 -7.24 8.21
N LEU A 19 -21.88 -6.22 9.08
CA LEU A 19 -23.03 -5.33 9.18
C LEU A 19 -22.75 -4.08 8.33
N PHE A 20 -23.27 -4.06 7.11
CA PHE A 20 -23.47 -2.81 6.39
C PHE A 20 -24.92 -2.37 6.58
N SER A 21 -25.11 -1.27 7.29
CA SER A 21 -26.41 -0.59 7.37
C SER A 21 -26.21 0.92 7.41
N GLY A 22 -26.76 1.60 6.41
CA GLY A 22 -27.38 2.91 6.60
C GLY A 22 -26.58 4.13 6.13
N CYS A 23 -27.18 4.85 5.17
CA CYS A 23 -26.76 6.13 4.64
C CYS A 23 -26.56 7.22 5.71
N ALA A 24 -25.64 8.16 5.41
CA ALA A 24 -25.08 9.21 6.27
C ALA A 24 -24.08 8.69 7.33
N GLY A 25 -23.02 8.01 6.88
CA GLY A 25 -22.00 7.43 7.74
C GLY A 25 -20.72 8.25 7.67
N ILE A 26 -20.22 8.64 8.84
CA ILE A 26 -18.89 9.22 9.07
C ILE A 26 -17.88 8.47 8.19
N THR A 27 -17.21 9.15 7.27
CA THR A 27 -16.02 8.63 6.60
C THR A 27 -14.98 8.38 7.69
N HIS A 28 -14.93 7.16 8.22
CA HIS A 28 -13.77 6.73 8.99
C HIS A 28 -12.68 6.50 7.96
N GLU A 29 -11.77 7.45 7.85
CA GLU A 29 -10.50 7.25 7.15
C GLU A 29 -9.88 5.95 7.71
N PRO A 30 -9.65 4.93 6.87
CA PRO A 30 -9.22 3.63 7.34
C PRO A 30 -7.87 3.75 8.04
N LYS A 31 -7.80 3.42 9.33
CA LYS A 31 -6.52 3.42 10.06
C LYS A 31 -5.81 2.09 9.88
N VAL A 32 -4.51 2.16 9.56
CA VAL A 32 -3.65 0.99 9.41
C VAL A 32 -2.76 0.84 10.65
N ASP A 33 -2.86 -0.31 11.32
CA ASP A 33 -1.87 -0.71 12.33
C ASP A 33 -0.67 -1.34 11.62
N VAL A 34 0.26 -0.50 11.15
CA VAL A 34 1.44 -0.90 10.37
C VAL A 34 2.33 -1.88 11.15
N ALA A 35 2.40 -1.75 12.48
CA ALA A 35 3.16 -2.66 13.32
C ALA A 35 2.60 -4.10 13.27
N SER A 36 1.29 -4.25 13.04
CA SER A 36 0.62 -5.55 12.92
C SER A 36 0.70 -6.18 11.52
N LEU A 37 1.13 -5.42 10.51
CA LEU A 37 1.29 -5.96 9.15
C LEU A 37 2.34 -7.06 9.13
N LYS A 38 2.22 -7.96 8.17
CA LYS A 38 3.21 -9.01 7.96
C LYS A 38 4.55 -8.39 7.51
N ASP A 39 5.66 -8.87 8.06
CA ASP A 39 6.98 -8.58 7.48
C ASP A 39 7.08 -9.26 6.11
N ILE A 40 7.38 -8.48 5.08
CA ILE A 40 7.48 -8.98 3.71
C ILE A 40 8.94 -9.27 3.40
N THR A 41 9.17 -10.42 2.77
CA THR A 41 10.45 -10.79 2.17
C THR A 41 10.41 -10.56 0.66
N GLU A 42 11.59 -10.50 0.03
CA GLU A 42 11.73 -10.39 -1.43
C GLU A 42 10.93 -11.49 -2.16
N THR A 43 10.99 -12.73 -1.67
CA THR A 43 10.24 -13.86 -2.22
C THR A 43 8.73 -13.63 -2.16
N GLU A 44 8.23 -13.00 -1.10
CA GLU A 44 6.80 -12.71 -0.94
C GLU A 44 6.38 -11.53 -1.80
N PHE A 45 7.26 -10.54 -2.01
CA PHE A 45 7.04 -9.45 -2.95
C PHE A 45 6.96 -9.97 -4.40
N PHE A 46 7.92 -10.80 -4.84
CA PHE A 46 7.85 -11.45 -6.15
C PHE A 46 6.63 -12.35 -6.31
N ALA A 47 6.24 -13.07 -5.25
CA ALA A 47 5.01 -13.87 -5.29
C ALA A 47 3.75 -13.00 -5.44
N ALA A 48 3.74 -11.77 -4.92
CA ALA A 48 2.67 -10.80 -5.13
C ALA A 48 2.69 -10.21 -6.55
N LEU A 49 3.88 -9.89 -7.09
CA LEU A 49 4.05 -9.47 -8.49
C LEU A 49 3.52 -10.52 -9.48
N ASP A 50 3.80 -11.81 -9.24
CA ASP A 50 3.27 -12.91 -10.05
C ASP A 50 1.73 -12.96 -10.06
N LYS A 51 1.06 -12.52 -8.98
CA LYS A 51 -0.43 -12.45 -8.95
C LYS A 51 -1.01 -11.41 -9.88
N VAL A 52 -0.23 -10.38 -10.21
CA VAL A 52 -0.60 -9.33 -11.15
C VAL A 52 0.07 -9.50 -12.51
N GLY A 53 0.70 -10.66 -12.75
CA GLY A 53 1.29 -11.00 -14.04
C GLY A 53 2.63 -10.35 -14.33
N VAL A 54 3.29 -9.77 -13.32
CA VAL A 54 4.64 -9.23 -13.45
C VAL A 54 5.65 -10.32 -13.11
N SER A 55 6.52 -10.68 -14.06
CA SER A 55 7.53 -11.70 -13.84
C SER A 55 8.75 -11.14 -13.11
N GLU A 56 9.45 -11.99 -12.35
CA GLU A 56 10.71 -11.61 -11.69
C GLU A 56 11.77 -11.11 -12.69
N SER A 57 11.77 -11.61 -13.93
CA SER A 57 12.69 -11.13 -14.97
C SER A 57 12.35 -9.76 -15.54
N ASP A 58 11.15 -9.24 -15.27
CA ASP A 58 10.71 -7.91 -15.67
C ASP A 58 10.92 -6.88 -14.54
N ALA A 59 11.45 -7.30 -13.39
CA ALA A 59 11.79 -6.43 -12.28
C ALA A 59 13.26 -6.05 -12.31
N ASP A 60 13.54 -4.78 -11.99
CA ASP A 60 14.88 -4.27 -11.78
C ASP A 60 15.29 -4.51 -10.32
N VAL A 61 16.31 -5.35 -10.14
CA VAL A 61 16.84 -5.72 -8.82
C VAL A 61 18.18 -5.04 -8.59
N MET A 62 18.29 -4.34 -7.45
CA MET A 62 19.53 -3.70 -7.01
C MET A 62 19.88 -4.17 -5.59
N GLU A 63 21.09 -4.68 -5.40
CA GLU A 63 21.56 -5.24 -4.12
C GLU A 63 22.82 -4.48 -3.66
N ASP A 64 22.95 -4.28 -2.34
CA ASP A 64 24.12 -3.64 -1.71
C ASP A 64 24.56 -2.36 -2.44
N THR A 65 23.60 -1.45 -2.62
CA THR A 65 23.76 -0.25 -3.46
C THR A 65 23.35 1.02 -2.73
N SER A 66 23.64 2.15 -3.35
CA SER A 66 23.09 3.45 -3.02
C SER A 66 22.50 4.09 -4.27
N PHE A 67 21.39 4.81 -4.12
CA PHE A 67 20.82 5.63 -5.20
C PHE A 67 20.36 6.98 -4.67
N SER A 68 20.40 7.98 -5.55
CA SER A 68 19.83 9.31 -5.31
C SER A 68 18.96 9.71 -6.49
N PHE A 69 17.84 10.37 -6.20
CA PHE A 69 16.88 10.77 -7.23
C PHE A 69 17.32 12.04 -7.97
N ASN A 70 17.96 12.98 -7.28
CA ASN A 70 18.66 14.09 -7.91
C ASN A 70 20.13 14.03 -7.50
N GLY A 71 21.08 14.12 -8.43
CA GLY A 71 22.52 13.91 -8.17
C GLY A 71 23.22 14.88 -7.19
N ASN A 72 22.47 15.66 -6.41
CA ASN A 72 22.94 16.45 -5.27
C ASN A 72 22.22 16.10 -3.95
N ASP A 73 21.27 15.15 -3.97
CA ASP A 73 20.49 14.74 -2.81
C ASP A 73 21.22 13.68 -1.99
N ARG A 74 20.67 13.40 -0.82
CA ARG A 74 21.14 12.34 0.07
C ARG A 74 21.01 11.00 -0.66
N ASP A 75 22.10 10.23 -0.69
CA ASP A 75 22.07 8.86 -1.16
C ASP A 75 21.29 7.98 -0.17
N PHE A 76 20.42 7.11 -0.67
CA PHE A 76 19.72 6.10 0.11
C PHE A 76 20.50 4.78 0.04
N ASP A 77 21.15 4.43 1.14
CA ASP A 77 21.87 3.17 1.28
C ASP A 77 20.87 2.01 1.48
N VAL A 78 20.90 1.03 0.57
CA VAL A 78 19.94 -0.08 0.56
C VAL A 78 20.64 -1.43 0.51
N GLU A 79 20.13 -2.37 1.32
CA GLU A 79 20.52 -3.78 1.24
C GLU A 79 19.94 -4.39 -0.04
N TYR A 80 18.70 -4.02 -0.37
CA TYR A 80 17.94 -4.60 -1.46
C TYR A 80 16.87 -3.62 -1.97
N ASN A 81 16.69 -3.54 -3.28
CA ASN A 81 15.60 -2.81 -3.92
C ASN A 81 15.06 -3.61 -5.12
N ILE A 82 13.74 -3.73 -5.19
CA ILE A 82 13.01 -4.29 -6.33
C ILE A 82 12.11 -3.20 -6.87
N ASP A 83 12.31 -2.81 -8.13
CA ASP A 83 11.38 -1.96 -8.86
C ASP A 83 10.74 -2.75 -9.99
N ALA A 84 9.43 -2.64 -10.14
CA ALA A 84 8.72 -3.28 -11.23
C ALA A 84 7.57 -2.39 -11.73
N VAL A 85 7.35 -2.45 -13.04
CA VAL A 85 6.24 -1.76 -13.70
C VAL A 85 5.41 -2.79 -14.47
N SER A 86 4.10 -2.86 -14.21
CA SER A 86 3.22 -3.80 -14.93
C SER A 86 2.95 -3.35 -16.36
N GLU A 87 2.35 -4.23 -17.17
CA GLU A 87 1.99 -3.91 -18.56
C GLU A 87 1.04 -2.70 -18.67
N VAL A 88 0.22 -2.47 -17.64
CA VAL A 88 -0.70 -1.32 -17.56
C VAL A 88 -0.07 -0.08 -16.91
N GLY A 89 1.21 -0.17 -16.53
CA GLY A 89 2.00 0.95 -16.02
C GLY A 89 1.99 1.12 -14.50
N ASN A 90 1.34 0.24 -13.73
CA ASN A 90 1.39 0.34 -12.27
C ASN A 90 2.81 0.10 -11.79
N TYR A 91 3.25 0.89 -10.83
CA TYR A 91 4.58 0.78 -10.26
C TYR A 91 4.52 0.15 -8.88
N TYR A 92 5.45 -0.77 -8.64
CA TYR A 92 5.60 -1.51 -7.40
C TYR A 92 7.07 -1.43 -6.99
N SER A 93 7.32 -1.02 -5.75
CA SER A 93 8.66 -1.00 -5.18
C SER A 93 8.69 -1.69 -3.82
N TYR A 94 9.74 -2.46 -3.59
CA TYR A 94 10.14 -2.95 -2.28
C TYR A 94 11.59 -2.55 -2.05
N THR A 95 11.80 -1.78 -0.99
CA THR A 95 13.14 -1.34 -0.60
C THR A 95 13.40 -1.78 0.83
N ARG A 96 14.53 -2.46 1.03
CA ARG A 96 15.08 -2.77 2.34
C ARG A 96 16.34 -1.92 2.55
N CYS A 97 16.23 -0.90 3.38
CA CYS A 97 17.32 0.00 3.70
C CYS A 97 18.28 -0.62 4.73
N VAL A 98 19.51 -0.10 4.78
CA VAL A 98 20.53 -0.55 5.77
C VAL A 98 20.12 -0.26 7.23
N ASP A 99 19.26 0.73 7.45
CA ASP A 99 18.72 1.07 8.75
C ASP A 99 17.33 1.75 8.68
N GLU A 100 16.66 1.86 9.84
CA GLU A 100 15.33 2.49 9.96
C GLU A 100 15.35 3.99 9.63
N ALA A 101 16.48 4.67 9.85
CA ALA A 101 16.59 6.10 9.56
C ALA A 101 16.55 6.36 8.05
N THR A 102 17.32 5.60 7.29
CA THR A 102 17.35 5.65 5.84
C THR A 102 16.00 5.25 5.23
N ALA A 103 15.33 4.24 5.80
CA ALA A 103 13.97 3.88 5.39
C ALA A 103 12.96 5.00 5.67
N LYS A 104 13.07 5.68 6.82
CA LYS A 104 12.23 6.84 7.13
C LYS A 104 12.48 8.00 6.18
N ASP A 105 13.75 8.30 5.88
CA ASP A 105 14.10 9.34 4.93
C ASP A 105 13.57 9.02 3.52
N LEU A 106 13.61 7.75 3.11
CA LEU A 106 13.04 7.30 1.84
C LEU A 106 11.51 7.43 1.82
N PHE A 107 10.83 7.01 2.89
CA PHE A 107 9.38 7.20 3.03
C PHE A 107 9.02 8.69 2.92
N ASP A 108 9.75 9.56 3.61
CA ASP A 108 9.49 11.01 3.58
C ASP A 108 9.67 11.59 2.18
N TYR A 109 10.70 11.16 1.45
CA TYR A 109 10.91 11.58 0.07
C TYR A 109 9.68 11.32 -0.80
N TYR A 110 9.10 10.12 -0.74
CA TYR A 110 7.89 9.80 -1.50
C TYR A 110 6.63 10.42 -0.90
N PHE A 111 6.56 10.59 0.42
CA PHE A 111 5.41 11.21 1.07
C PHE A 111 5.28 12.70 0.71
N ASP A 112 6.40 13.41 0.60
CA ASP A 112 6.46 14.83 0.23
C ASP A 112 5.83 15.09 -1.15
N ASP A 113 5.86 14.12 -2.07
CA ASP A 113 5.18 14.21 -3.38
C ASP A 113 3.64 14.33 -3.26
N TYR A 114 3.07 14.05 -2.09
CA TYR A 114 1.62 14.13 -1.84
C TYR A 114 1.20 15.37 -1.05
N ASP A 115 2.12 16.26 -0.66
CA ASP A 115 1.83 17.46 0.12
C ASP A 115 0.73 18.33 -0.51
N HIS A 116 0.67 18.41 -1.85
CA HIS A 116 -0.36 19.15 -2.57
C HIS A 116 -1.75 18.50 -2.55
N ILE A 117 -1.88 17.27 -2.07
CA ILE A 117 -3.16 16.51 -1.98
C ILE A 117 -3.67 16.45 -0.55
N LEU A 118 -2.75 16.37 0.42
CA LEU A 118 -3.09 16.09 1.82
C LEU A 118 -3.88 17.19 2.51
N ASP A 119 -3.77 18.44 2.05
CA ASP A 119 -4.52 19.59 2.59
C ASP A 119 -5.37 20.33 1.55
N ASP A 120 -5.54 19.77 0.35
CA ASP A 120 -6.21 20.47 -0.75
C ASP A 120 -7.71 20.14 -0.86
N LYS A 121 -8.50 21.20 -1.06
CA LYS A 121 -9.94 21.17 -1.39
C LYS A 121 -10.21 20.69 -2.82
N ASP A 122 -9.19 20.69 -3.67
CA ASP A 122 -9.26 20.30 -5.08
C ASP A 122 -9.01 18.79 -5.25
N PHE A 123 -8.65 18.08 -4.17
CA PHE A 123 -8.72 16.62 -4.10
C PHE A 123 -10.14 16.15 -3.73
N SER A 124 -10.62 15.13 -4.45
CA SER A 124 -11.88 14.44 -4.19
C SER A 124 -11.61 12.94 -4.05
N GLY A 125 -11.80 12.40 -2.85
CA GLY A 125 -11.51 10.99 -2.56
C GLY A 125 -11.38 10.71 -1.06
N ILE A 126 -10.78 9.56 -0.76
CA ILE A 126 -10.36 9.15 0.58
C ILE A 126 -8.84 9.25 0.64
N LYS A 127 -8.35 9.78 1.75
CA LYS A 127 -6.94 9.75 2.10
C LYS A 127 -6.83 9.29 3.54
N SER A 128 -5.84 8.46 3.83
CA SER A 128 -5.50 8.04 5.17
C SER A 128 -4.00 7.90 5.28
N TYR A 129 -3.43 8.50 6.32
CA TYR A 129 -2.00 8.45 6.53
C TYR A 129 -1.65 8.56 8.00
N GLU A 130 -0.50 8.01 8.36
CA GLU A 130 0.14 8.20 9.65
C GLU A 130 1.64 8.23 9.43
N VAL A 131 2.32 9.26 9.94
CA VAL A 131 3.78 9.42 9.82
C VAL A 131 4.41 9.21 11.18
N GLY A 132 4.88 7.99 11.44
CA GLY A 132 5.67 7.64 12.63
C GLY A 132 7.16 7.55 12.34
N THR A 133 7.98 7.21 13.34
CA THR A 133 9.45 7.17 13.20
C THR A 133 9.94 5.96 12.42
N ASN A 134 9.37 4.78 12.68
CA ASN A 134 9.74 3.51 12.04
C ASN A 134 8.52 2.71 11.57
N THR A 135 7.33 3.28 11.71
CA THR A 135 6.08 2.79 11.13
C THR A 135 5.34 3.98 10.55
N ALA A 136 5.04 3.96 9.26
CA ALA A 136 4.26 5.00 8.61
C ALA A 136 3.46 4.40 7.45
N TYR A 137 2.41 5.09 7.03
CA TYR A 137 1.68 4.73 5.83
C TYR A 137 1.02 5.94 5.18
N LEU A 138 0.73 5.78 3.89
CA LEU A 138 -0.13 6.63 3.08
C LEU A 138 -1.03 5.71 2.25
N LEU A 139 -2.34 6.00 2.23
CA LEU A 139 -3.36 5.38 1.39
C LEU A 139 -4.15 6.50 0.72
N ILE A 140 -4.21 6.52 -0.60
CA ILE A 140 -4.97 7.51 -1.37
C ILE A 140 -5.78 6.83 -2.46
N ASP A 141 -7.10 6.99 -2.40
CA ASP A 141 -8.04 6.65 -3.47
C ASP A 141 -8.84 7.90 -3.84
N GLY A 142 -8.64 8.41 -5.05
CA GLY A 142 -9.43 9.51 -5.56
C GLY A 142 -8.77 10.24 -6.72
N ARG A 143 -9.04 11.54 -6.80
CA ARG A 143 -8.48 12.38 -7.86
C ARG A 143 -8.19 13.79 -7.38
N TYR A 144 -7.14 14.38 -7.94
CA TYR A 144 -6.81 15.79 -7.82
C TYR A 144 -7.24 16.53 -9.09
N ASP A 145 -8.11 17.53 -8.94
CA ASP A 145 -8.61 18.35 -10.06
C ASP A 145 -7.75 19.63 -10.19
N ASP A 146 -6.78 19.66 -11.12
CA ASP A 146 -5.99 20.86 -11.43
C ASP A 146 -6.83 21.85 -12.25
N LYS A 147 -7.38 22.83 -11.54
CA LYS A 147 -8.22 23.89 -12.13
C LYS A 147 -7.45 24.88 -12.98
N ILE A 148 -6.13 25.01 -12.81
CA ILE A 148 -5.30 25.95 -13.57
C ILE A 148 -5.06 25.39 -14.96
N ASN A 149 -4.67 24.11 -15.04
CA ASN A 149 -4.41 23.44 -16.31
C ASN A 149 -5.65 22.75 -16.90
N ASN A 150 -6.76 22.72 -16.16
CA ASN A 150 -8.00 22.03 -16.52
C ASN A 150 -7.75 20.54 -16.83
N THR A 151 -6.96 19.91 -15.97
CA THR A 151 -6.60 18.50 -15.99
C THR A 151 -7.00 17.85 -14.67
N TYR A 152 -7.00 16.52 -14.62
CA TYR A 152 -7.11 15.79 -13.37
C TYR A 152 -6.03 14.72 -13.32
N THR A 153 -5.57 14.41 -12.11
CA THR A 153 -4.65 13.31 -11.84
C THR A 153 -5.35 12.35 -10.88
N PRO A 154 -5.58 11.11 -11.28
CA PRO A 154 -6.12 10.12 -10.36
C PRO A 154 -5.05 9.46 -9.51
N TYR A 155 -5.51 8.88 -8.40
CA TYR A 155 -4.68 8.21 -7.41
C TYR A 155 -5.37 6.93 -6.95
N HIS A 156 -4.61 5.85 -6.88
CA HIS A 156 -4.97 4.61 -6.18
C HIS A 156 -3.67 4.02 -5.61
N ASP A 157 -3.11 4.75 -4.66
CA ASP A 157 -1.72 4.65 -4.25
C ASP A 157 -1.59 4.25 -2.78
N ALA A 158 -0.55 3.47 -2.47
CA ALA A 158 -0.22 3.06 -1.13
C ALA A 158 1.29 3.12 -0.89
N ILE A 159 1.69 3.67 0.26
CA ILE A 159 3.07 3.65 0.74
C ILE A 159 3.07 3.10 2.16
N PHE A 160 3.97 2.19 2.47
CA PHE A 160 4.14 1.63 3.82
C PHE A 160 5.60 1.68 4.23
N LEU A 161 5.86 2.17 5.44
CA LEU A 161 7.15 2.06 6.13
C LEU A 161 6.98 1.13 7.32
N LYS A 162 7.80 0.08 7.42
CA LYS A 162 7.86 -0.78 8.60
C LYS A 162 9.30 -1.18 8.91
N GLY A 163 9.84 -0.70 10.03
CA GLY A 163 11.24 -0.89 10.38
C GLY A 163 12.16 -0.25 9.34
N ASN A 164 13.00 -1.06 8.70
CA ASN A 164 13.91 -0.64 7.63
C ASN A 164 13.38 -0.96 6.22
N MET A 165 12.09 -1.30 6.09
CA MET A 165 11.46 -1.65 4.82
C MET A 165 10.45 -0.58 4.39
N VAL A 166 10.51 -0.21 3.11
CA VAL A 166 9.52 0.64 2.43
C VAL A 166 8.88 -0.15 1.29
N VAL A 167 7.56 -0.13 1.20
CA VAL A 167 6.79 -0.67 0.07
C VAL A 167 5.98 0.45 -0.56
N ILE A 168 6.07 0.58 -1.87
CA ILE A 168 5.39 1.62 -2.65
C ILE A 168 4.57 0.95 -3.73
N VAL A 169 3.33 1.38 -3.87
CA VAL A 169 2.43 0.96 -4.94
C VAL A 169 1.74 2.19 -5.47
N THR A 170 1.94 2.51 -6.75
CA THR A 170 1.29 3.65 -7.39
C THR A 170 0.56 3.21 -8.64
N ALA A 171 -0.71 3.60 -8.74
CA ALA A 171 -1.51 3.32 -9.93
C ALA A 171 -1.12 4.25 -11.08
N ALA A 172 -1.09 3.73 -12.30
CA ALA A 172 -0.80 4.53 -13.49
C ALA A 172 -1.93 5.50 -13.86
N ASP A 173 -3.18 5.11 -13.57
CA ASP A 173 -4.40 5.85 -13.94
C ASP A 173 -5.61 5.35 -13.11
N TYR A 174 -6.78 5.98 -13.27
CA TYR A 174 -8.08 5.55 -12.72
C TYR A 174 -8.84 4.69 -13.72
N ASP A 175 -8.49 3.40 -13.77
CA ASP A 175 -9.34 2.41 -14.44
C ASP A 175 -9.62 1.26 -13.47
N VAL A 176 -10.86 0.75 -13.49
CA VAL A 176 -11.30 -0.34 -12.61
C VAL A 176 -10.38 -1.57 -12.71
N SER A 177 -9.80 -1.83 -13.88
CA SER A 177 -8.83 -2.91 -14.06
C SER A 177 -7.48 -2.61 -13.41
N ILE A 178 -7.02 -1.35 -13.48
CA ILE A 178 -5.80 -0.86 -12.82
C ILE A 178 -5.95 -0.93 -11.29
N GLU A 179 -7.03 -0.40 -10.73
CA GLU A 179 -7.31 -0.46 -9.29
C GLU A 179 -7.39 -1.90 -8.79
N LYS A 180 -8.05 -2.77 -9.57
CA LYS A 180 -8.16 -4.19 -9.23
C LYS A 180 -6.80 -4.89 -9.21
N GLU A 181 -5.90 -4.53 -10.11
CA GLU A 181 -4.54 -5.05 -10.13
C GLU A 181 -3.78 -4.66 -8.85
N VAL A 182 -3.78 -3.37 -8.50
CA VAL A 182 -3.20 -2.87 -7.24
C VAL A 182 -3.79 -3.59 -6.02
N ASN A 183 -5.10 -3.73 -5.95
CA ASN A 183 -5.75 -4.42 -4.83
C ASN A 183 -5.39 -5.91 -4.78
N THR A 184 -5.26 -6.57 -5.94
CA THR A 184 -4.81 -7.97 -6.03
C THR A 184 -3.38 -8.14 -5.53
N PHE A 185 -2.49 -7.19 -5.85
CA PHE A 185 -1.13 -7.16 -5.37
C PHE A 185 -1.07 -7.00 -3.84
N LEU A 186 -1.77 -5.99 -3.30
CA LEU A 186 -1.82 -5.73 -1.85
C LEU A 186 -2.47 -6.88 -1.07
N ASP A 187 -3.52 -7.50 -1.61
CA ASP A 187 -4.14 -8.71 -1.06
C ASP A 187 -3.14 -9.87 -0.94
N ALA A 188 -2.26 -10.05 -1.93
CA ALA A 188 -1.25 -11.10 -1.92
C ALA A 188 -0.20 -10.87 -0.81
N LEU A 189 0.10 -9.61 -0.48
CA LEU A 189 0.94 -9.25 0.67
C LEU A 189 0.18 -9.34 2.01
N GLY A 190 -1.16 -9.30 1.97
CA GLY A 190 -2.02 -9.16 3.15
C GLY A 190 -2.03 -7.74 3.71
N TYR A 191 -1.84 -6.75 2.83
CA TYR A 191 -1.76 -5.32 3.16
C TYR A 191 -3.11 -4.64 2.84
N PRO A 192 -3.45 -3.53 3.52
CA PRO A 192 -4.68 -2.80 3.26
C PRO A 192 -4.62 -2.10 1.90
N HIS A 193 -5.79 -1.85 1.32
CA HIS A 193 -5.95 -1.14 0.05
C HIS A 193 -6.06 0.37 0.27
N PRO A 194 -5.74 1.19 -0.74
CA PRO A 194 -6.10 2.61 -0.78
C PRO A 194 -7.59 2.86 -0.50
#